data_AF-A0A1Q4ZX24-F1
#
_entry.id   AF-A0A1Q4ZX24-F1
#
_cell.length_a   1.000
_cell.length_b   1.000
_cell.length_c   1.000
_cell.angle_alpha   90.00
_cell.angle_beta   90.00
_cell.angle_gamma   90.00
#
_symmetry.space_group_name_H-M   'P 1'
#
loop_
_entity.id
_entity.type
_entity.pdbx_description
1 polymer ?
#
loop_
_entity_poly.entity_id
_entity_poly.type
_entity_poly.pdbx_seq_one_letter_code
_entity_poly.pdbx_strand_id
1 'polypeptide(L)' 'MTDLASYGLSKRQLEYELRWLMNQAPTDPAKLAEFLGKCVITLIDKNNAALARSAADAARPDLPERR' A
#
# COMPACT_ATOMS: atom_id res chain seq x y z
N MET A 1 24.45 -8.93 -5.19
CA MET A 1 23.08 -9.22 -4.72
C MET A 1 22.45 -7.89 -4.41
N THR A 2 21.61 -7.39 -5.31
CA THR A 2 20.94 -6.10 -5.17
C THR A 2 19.98 -6.20 -4.00
N ASP A 3 20.22 -5.36 -2.99
CA ASP A 3 19.32 -5.15 -1.88
C ASP A 3 17.94 -4.78 -2.46
N LEU A 4 16.93 -5.63 -2.25
CA LEU A 4 15.56 -5.33 -2.63
C LEU A 4 15.07 -4.26 -1.65
N ALA A 5 15.53 -3.03 -1.84
CA ALA A 5 15.02 -1.87 -1.14
C ALA A 5 13.50 -1.96 -1.18
N SER A 6 12.90 -2.10 0.00
CA SER A 6 11.47 -2.37 0.17
C SER A 6 10.69 -1.11 -0.21
N TYR A 7 10.50 -0.88 -1.50
CA TYR A 7 9.72 0.22 -2.03
C TYR A 7 8.22 -0.07 -1.89
N GLY A 8 7.48 0.86 -1.29
CA GLY A 8 6.02 0.76 -1.14
C GLY A 8 5.58 0.02 0.12
N LEU A 9 4.34 -0.47 0.11
CA LEU A 9 3.82 -1.30 1.20
C LEU A 9 4.37 -2.73 1.07
N SER A 10 4.85 -3.27 2.20
CA SER A 10 5.17 -4.68 2.29
C SER A 10 3.92 -5.56 2.13
N LYS A 11 4.10 -6.83 1.76
CA LYS A 11 3.01 -7.82 1.68
C LYS A 11 2.15 -7.83 2.95
N ARG A 12 2.78 -7.83 4.13
CA ARG A 12 2.06 -7.85 5.42
C ARG A 12 1.22 -6.59 5.64
N GLN A 13 1.70 -5.43 5.19
CA GLN A 13 0.93 -4.19 5.26
C GLN A 13 -0.24 -4.21 4.27
N LEU A 14 -0.03 -4.69 3.03
CA LEU A 14 -1.11 -4.86 2.06
C LEU A 14 -2.21 -5.80 2.56
N GLU A 15 -1.83 -6.94 3.16
CA GLU A 15 -2.79 -7.88 3.74
C GLU A 15 -3.57 -7.27 4.91
N TYR A 16 -2.89 -6.51 5.77
CA TYR A 16 -3.53 -5.80 6.87
C TYR A 16 -4.56 -4.77 6.35
N GLU A 17 -4.18 -3.97 5.36
CA GLU A 17 -5.04 -2.95 4.76
C GLU A 17 -6.23 -3.58 4.03
N LEU A 18 -5.99 -4.65 3.26
CA LEU A 18 -7.06 -5.40 2.61
C LEU A 18 -8.03 -5.97 3.64
N ARG A 19 -7.54 -6.56 4.73
CA ARG A 19 -8.41 -7.10 5.79
C ARG A 19 -9.29 -6.02 6.40
N TRP A 20 -8.72 -4.84 6.67
CA TRP A 20 -9.48 -3.71 7.19
C TRP A 20 -10.56 -3.22 6.20
N LEU A 21 -10.25 -3.17 4.91
CA LEU A 21 -11.21 -2.84 3.88
C LEU A 21 -12.33 -3.89 3.81
N MET A 22 -11.99 -5.18 3.75
CA MET A 22 -12.96 -6.28 3.64
C MET A 22 -13.94 -6.36 4.83
N ASN A 23 -13.58 -5.83 6.00
CA ASN A 23 -14.50 -5.70 7.13
C ASN A 23 -15.68 -4.74 6.86
N GLN A 24 -15.59 -3.94 5.79
CA GLN A 24 -16.62 -3.00 5.34
C GLN A 24 -17.38 -3.53 4.11
N ALA A 25 -17.27 -4.84 3.82
CA ALA A 25 -17.92 -5.45 2.68
C ALA A 25 -19.45 -5.19 2.71
N PRO A 26 -20.06 -4.89 1.55
CA PRO A 26 -21.49 -4.63 1.47
C PRO A 26 -22.28 -5.90 1.78
N THR A 27 -23.43 -5.73 2.43
CA THR A 27 -24.40 -6.82 2.63
C THR A 27 -25.14 -7.20 1.35
N ASP A 28 -25.30 -6.24 0.44
CA ASP A 28 -25.90 -6.42 -0.88
C ASP A 28 -24.88 -7.06 -1.85
N PRO A 29 -25.12 -8.30 -2.34
CA PRO A 29 -24.22 -8.98 -3.26
C PRO A 29 -24.02 -8.24 -4.58
N ALA A 30 -25.01 -7.47 -5.03
CA ALA A 30 -24.92 -6.72 -6.29
C ALA A 30 -23.85 -5.63 -6.23
N LYS A 31 -23.49 -5.16 -5.03
CA LYS A 31 -22.47 -4.12 -4.82
C LYS A 31 -21.06 -4.70 -4.59
N LEU A 32 -20.91 -6.02 -4.53
CA LEU A 32 -19.63 -6.64 -4.22
C LEU A 32 -18.57 -6.32 -5.26
N ALA A 33 -18.90 -6.38 -6.56
CA ALA A 33 -17.95 -6.07 -7.63
C ALA A 33 -17.45 -4.61 -7.56
N GLU A 34 -18.38 -3.66 -7.35
CA GLU A 34 -18.04 -2.24 -7.17
C GLU A 34 -17.15 -2.04 -5.94
N PHE A 35 -17.48 -2.69 -4.83
CA PHE A 35 -16.70 -2.64 -3.61
C PHE A 35 -15.28 -3.20 -3.78
N LEU A 36 -15.13 -4.35 -4.44
CA LEU A 36 -13.81 -4.91 -4.74
C LEU A 36 -12.97 -3.95 -5.60
N GLY A 37 -13.59 -3.29 -6.58
CA GLY A 37 -12.94 -2.23 -7.36
C GLY A 37 -12.42 -1.09 -6.47
N LYS A 38 -13.24 -0.62 -5.52
CA LYS A 38 -12.83 0.40 -4.54
C LYS A 38 -11.69 -0.07 -3.66
N CYS A 39 -11.70 -1.33 -3.21
CA CYS A 39 -10.61 -1.89 -2.41
C CYS A 39 -9.29 -1.87 -3.19
N VAL A 40 -9.30 -2.31 -4.45
CA VAL A 40 -8.10 -2.33 -5.30
C VAL A 40 -7.54 -0.92 -5.51
N ILE A 41 -8.39 0.05 -5.88
CA ILE A 41 -7.98 1.45 -6.07
C ILE A 41 -7.39 2.02 -4.77
N THR A 42 -8.05 1.78 -3.65
CA THR A 42 -7.58 2.26 -2.34
C THR A 42 -6.21 1.69 -1.97
N LEU A 43 -5.98 0.40 -2.24
CA LEU A 43 -4.67 -0.24 -1.98
C LEU A 43 -3.58 0.32 -2.89
N ILE A 44 -3.90 0.59 -4.16
CA ILE A 44 -2.98 1.25 -5.11
C ILE A 44 -2.59 2.64 -4.58
N ASP A 45 -3.56 3.45 -4.15
CA ASP A 45 -3.30 4.79 -3.63
C ASP A 45 -2.41 4.76 -2.38
N LYS A 46 -2.71 3.85 -1.44
CA LYS A 46 -1.88 3.66 -0.24
C LYS A 46 -0.47 3.21 -0.57
N ASN A 47 -0.31 2.34 -1.56
CA ASN A 47 0.99 1.89 -2.03
C ASN A 47 1.78 3.04 -2.71
N ASN A 48 1.12 3.82 -3.56
CA ASN A 48 1.71 4.99 -4.21
C ASN A 48 2.18 6.04 -3.18
N ALA A 49 1.40 6.28 -2.13
CA ALA A 49 1.81 7.15 -1.03
C ALA A 49 3.05 6.60 -0.28
N ALA A 50 3.14 5.28 -0.09
CA ALA A 50 4.31 4.65 0.51
C ALA A 50 5.56 4.76 -0.40
N LEU A 51 5.39 4.57 -1.70
CA LEU A 51 6.45 4.76 -2.69
C LEU A 51 6.94 6.21 -2.72
N ALA A 52 6.04 7.19 -2.75
CA ALA A 52 6.38 8.60 -2.74
C ALA A 52 7.16 9.00 -1.49
N ARG A 53 6.78 8.48 -0.32
CA ARG A 53 7.54 8.70 0.93
C ARG A 53 8.94 8.09 0.84
N SER A 54 9.06 6.85 0.36
CA SER A 54 10.36 6.19 0.21
C SER A 54 11.27 6.93 -0.77
N ALA A 55 10.72 7.46 -1.87
CA ALA A 55 11.46 8.27 -2.82
C ALA A 55 11.92 9.61 -2.21
N ALA A 56 11.05 10.27 -1.42
CA ALA A 56 11.40 11.50 -0.73
C ALA A 56 12.49 11.29 0.33
N ASP A 57 12.43 10.19 1.08
CA ASP A 57 13.46 9.82 2.06
C ASP A 57 14.81 9.51 1.39
N ALA A 58 14.80 8.85 0.23
CA ALA A 58 16.02 8.58 -0.54
C ALA A 58 16.64 9.84 -1.16
N ALA A 59 15.82 10.85 -1.48
CA ALA A 59 16.27 12.12 -2.04
C ALA A 59 16.82 13.10 -0.99
N ARG A 60 16.77 12.77 0.31
CA ARG A 60 17.28 13.60 1.40
C ARG A 60 18.76 13.31 1.68
N PRO A 61 19.68 14.24 1.35
CA PRO A 61 21.13 14.04 1.47
C PRO A 61 21.66 14.15 2.91
N ASP A 62 20.81 14.54 3.86
CA ASP A 62 21.14 14.82 5.27
C ASP A 62 20.89 13.64 6.22
N LEU A 63 20.29 12.55 5.74
CA LEU A 63 20.05 11.35 6.54
C LEU A 63 21.23 10.38 6.43
N PRO A 64 21.69 9.77 7.54
CA PRO A 64 22.73 8.75 7.49
C PRO A 64 22.26 7.57 6.62
N GLU A 65 23.15 7.06 5.76
CA GLU A 65 22.87 5.89 4.92
C GLU A 65 22.35 4.75 5.79
N ARG A 66 21.13 4.29 5.53
CA ARG A 66 20.57 3.12 6.19
C ARG A 66 21.33 1.89 5.68
N ARG A 67 22.30 1.42 6.48
CA ARG A 67 22.97 0.12 6.33
C ARG A 67 22.03 -1.04 6.58
#